data_AF-A0A9W8DW63-F1
#
_entry.id   AF-A0A9W8DW63-F1
#
_cell.length_a   1.000
_cell.length_b   1.000
_cell.length_c   1.000
_cell.angle_alpha   90.00
_cell.angle_beta   90.00
_cell.angle_gamma   90.00
#
_symmetry.space_group_name_H-M   'P 1'
#
loop_
_entity.id
_entity.type
_entity.pdbx_description
1 polymer ?
#
loop_
_entity_poly.entity_id
_entity_poly.type
_entity_poly.pdbx_seq_one_letter_code
_entity_poly.pdbx_strand_id
1 'polypeptide(L)'
;MSQDIGTWAPAIIREPVLLLLGKPCTVKLLDQLQITDGTCLKYAVSKVLGLGIVLGGCIVKLPQIYKIVKSRSAIGISLLAYIQETIANIITLAYNLREGNPFTTYGETLFIGIQNYLITIMLYMFSGRNFQAFVMAGVLLGFTFALFDSTWVSQSLLEKLQGATVAMILSSRASQIYNIWKNKRTGQLSAFTVFNYFFGTAARLYTTIMEVDDNLMLACFLLSTIANGILAFQMIWYWNADKTTKYKLASKKKQL
;
A
#
# COMPACT_ATOMS: atom_id res chain seq x y z
N MET A 1 -28.14 -1.90 -35.57
CA MET A 1 -27.01 -2.40 -36.39
C MET A 1 -25.88 -2.79 -35.46
N SER A 2 -25.93 -4.02 -34.95
CA SER A 2 -24.84 -4.66 -34.21
C SER A 2 -23.87 -5.25 -35.23
N GLN A 3 -22.82 -4.50 -35.58
CA GLN A 3 -21.70 -5.05 -36.33
C GLN A 3 -20.96 -6.03 -35.41
N ASP A 4 -21.03 -7.32 -35.75
CA ASP A 4 -20.14 -8.34 -35.20
C ASP A 4 -18.71 -8.01 -35.65
N ILE A 5 -18.01 -7.24 -34.81
CA ILE A 5 -16.58 -6.96 -34.97
C ILE A 5 -15.86 -8.27 -34.63
N GLY A 6 -15.18 -8.85 -35.62
CA GLY A 6 -14.51 -10.14 -35.52
C GLY A 6 -13.62 -10.26 -34.28
N THR A 7 -14.03 -11.10 -33.33
CA THR A 7 -13.28 -11.38 -32.12
C THR A 7 -12.14 -12.32 -32.45
N TRP A 8 -10.95 -11.77 -32.72
CA TRP A 8 -9.75 -12.56 -32.96
C TRP A 8 -9.16 -13.15 -31.66
N ALA A 9 -9.50 -12.56 -30.51
CA ALA A 9 -9.02 -12.99 -29.19
C ALA A 9 -9.82 -14.22 -28.69
N PRO A 10 -9.14 -15.29 -28.22
CA PRO A 10 -9.79 -16.42 -27.57
C PRO A 10 -10.62 -15.99 -26.36
N ALA A 11 -11.72 -16.71 -26.08
CA ALA A 11 -12.61 -16.43 -24.94
C ALA A 11 -11.85 -16.34 -23.60
N ILE A 12 -10.79 -17.16 -23.45
CA ILE A 12 -9.90 -17.19 -22.28
C ILE A 12 -9.26 -15.81 -22.00
N ILE A 13 -8.97 -15.03 -23.03
CA ILE A 13 -8.38 -13.68 -22.90
C ILE A 13 -9.48 -12.62 -22.91
N ARG A 14 -10.50 -12.81 -23.74
CA ARG A 14 -11.54 -11.81 -23.95
C ARG A 14 -12.45 -11.63 -22.74
N GLU A 15 -12.88 -12.70 -22.08
CA GLU A 15 -13.81 -12.60 -20.95
C GLU A 15 -13.23 -11.88 -19.72
N PRO A 16 -11.99 -12.17 -19.28
CA PRO A 16 -11.38 -11.41 -18.19
C PRO A 16 -11.20 -9.94 -18.53
N VAL A 17 -10.80 -9.63 -19.77
CA VAL A 17 -10.61 -8.24 -20.23
C VAL A 17 -11.96 -7.51 -20.33
N LEU A 18 -13.01 -8.19 -20.81
CA LEU A 18 -14.37 -7.66 -20.84
C LEU A 18 -14.90 -7.33 -19.46
N LEU A 19 -14.64 -8.20 -18.48
CA LEU A 19 -15.03 -8.00 -17.09
C LEU A 19 -14.25 -6.84 -16.45
N LEU A 20 -12.98 -6.67 -16.82
CA LEU A 20 -12.08 -5.68 -16.23
C LEU A 20 -12.27 -4.27 -16.83
N LEU A 21 -12.43 -4.16 -18.15
CA LEU A 21 -12.46 -2.88 -18.89
C LEU A 21 -13.87 -2.48 -19.35
N GLY A 22 -14.83 -3.41 -19.29
CA GLY A 22 -16.17 -3.23 -19.86
C GLY A 22 -16.21 -3.35 -21.38
N LYS A 23 -17.43 -3.50 -21.92
CA LYS A 23 -17.68 -3.68 -23.35
C LYS A 23 -17.05 -2.59 -24.25
N PRO A 24 -17.21 -1.27 -23.99
CA PRO A 24 -16.74 -0.25 -24.92
C PRO A 24 -15.21 -0.19 -25.04
N CYS A 25 -14.48 -0.30 -23.93
CA CYS A 25 -13.01 -0.28 -23.98
C CYS A 25 -12.41 -1.61 -24.44
N THR A 26 -13.08 -2.74 -24.18
CA THR A 26 -12.64 -4.05 -24.71
C THR A 26 -12.77 -4.08 -26.22
N VAL A 27 -13.88 -3.59 -26.79
CA VAL A 27 -14.04 -3.54 -28.25
C VAL A 27 -12.99 -2.63 -28.88
N LYS A 28 -12.75 -1.43 -28.32
CA LYS A 28 -11.78 -0.49 -28.88
C LYS A 28 -10.33 -0.96 -28.76
N LEU A 29 -9.92 -1.46 -27.58
CA LEU A 29 -8.52 -1.84 -27.32
C LEU A 29 -8.19 -3.25 -27.79
N LEU A 30 -9.06 -4.23 -27.55
CA LEU A 30 -8.81 -5.65 -27.86
C LEU A 30 -9.29 -5.99 -29.26
N ASP A 31 -10.55 -5.68 -29.60
CA ASP A 31 -11.14 -6.11 -30.87
C ASP A 31 -10.70 -5.20 -32.05
N GLN A 32 -10.50 -3.89 -31.82
CA GLN A 32 -10.12 -2.92 -32.86
C GLN A 32 -8.64 -2.47 -32.82
N LEU A 33 -7.86 -2.92 -31.81
CA LEU A 33 -6.44 -2.53 -31.62
C LEU A 33 -6.21 -1.00 -31.66
N GLN A 34 -7.21 -0.20 -31.29
CA GLN A 34 -7.10 1.25 -31.21
C GLN A 34 -6.43 1.67 -29.89
N ILE A 35 -5.13 1.41 -29.80
CA ILE A 35 -4.27 1.77 -28.65
C ILE A 35 -4.16 3.30 -28.51
N THR A 36 -4.57 4.07 -29.52
CA THR A 36 -4.57 5.54 -29.56
C THR A 36 -5.78 6.20 -28.88
N ASP A 37 -6.81 5.45 -28.43
CA ASP A 37 -7.86 6.04 -27.59
C ASP A 37 -7.30 6.28 -26.17
N GLY A 38 -6.87 7.52 -25.94
CA GLY A 38 -6.21 7.93 -24.70
C GLY A 38 -7.04 7.72 -23.44
N THR A 39 -8.37 7.66 -23.53
CA THR A 39 -9.24 7.47 -22.36
C THR A 39 -9.31 6.00 -21.95
N CYS A 40 -9.59 5.11 -22.91
CA CYS A 40 -9.63 3.67 -22.63
C CYS A 40 -8.24 3.12 -22.30
N LEU A 41 -7.17 3.61 -22.94
CA LEU A 41 -5.81 3.17 -22.62
C LEU A 41 -5.43 3.55 -21.18
N LYS A 42 -5.69 4.80 -20.76
CA LYS A 42 -5.42 5.25 -19.39
C LYS A 42 -6.17 4.44 -18.34
N TYR A 43 -7.45 4.14 -18.61
CA TYR A 43 -8.27 3.31 -17.75
C TYR A 43 -7.75 1.86 -17.68
N ALA A 44 -7.35 1.29 -18.81
CA ALA A 44 -6.79 -0.06 -18.84
C ALA A 44 -5.46 -0.16 -18.08
N VAL A 45 -4.57 0.83 -18.25
CA VAL A 45 -3.34 0.95 -17.47
C VAL A 45 -3.65 1.03 -15.97
N SER A 46 -4.66 1.82 -15.58
CA SER A 46 -5.10 1.92 -14.18
C SER A 46 -5.49 0.55 -13.61
N LYS A 47 -6.34 -0.20 -14.33
CA LYS A 47 -6.81 -1.51 -13.86
C LYS A 47 -5.68 -2.53 -13.72
N VAL A 48 -4.77 -2.58 -14.69
CA VAL A 48 -3.59 -3.47 -14.63
C VAL A 48 -2.69 -3.09 -13.47
N LEU A 49 -2.46 -1.78 -13.27
CA LEU A 49 -1.64 -1.28 -12.17
C LEU A 49 -2.27 -1.58 -10.81
N GLY A 50 -3.57 -1.36 -10.65
CA GLY A 50 -4.33 -1.70 -9.45
C GLY A 50 -4.26 -3.20 -9.14
N LEU A 51 -4.50 -4.07 -10.13
CA LEU A 51 -4.35 -5.53 -9.95
C LEU A 51 -2.93 -5.92 -9.55
N GLY A 52 -1.91 -5.31 -10.16
CA GLY A 52 -0.51 -5.53 -9.79
C GLY A 52 -0.22 -5.16 -8.33
N ILE A 53 -0.78 -4.05 -7.85
CA ILE A 53 -0.66 -3.61 -6.45
C ILE A 53 -1.36 -4.61 -5.52
N VAL A 54 -2.58 -5.05 -5.86
CA VAL A 54 -3.33 -6.07 -5.11
C VAL A 54 -2.52 -7.36 -4.98
N LEU A 55 -1.98 -7.86 -6.08
CA LEU A 55 -1.14 -9.06 -6.10
C LEU A 55 0.13 -8.89 -5.26
N GLY A 56 0.77 -7.72 -5.32
CA GLY A 56 1.89 -7.37 -4.45
C GLY A 56 1.51 -7.42 -2.97
N GLY A 57 0.31 -6.93 -2.62
CA GLY A 57 -0.27 -7.00 -1.29
C GLY A 57 -0.40 -8.42 -0.75
N CYS A 58 -0.76 -9.39 -1.60
CA CYS A 58 -0.85 -10.80 -1.23
C CYS A 58 0.48 -11.42 -0.80
N ILE A 59 1.62 -10.90 -1.29
CA ILE A 59 2.93 -11.53 -1.11
C ILE A 59 3.79 -10.80 -0.08
N VAL A 60 3.61 -9.48 0.08
CA VAL A 60 4.55 -8.60 0.79
C VAL A 60 4.89 -9.02 2.23
N LYS A 61 3.96 -9.63 2.98
CA LYS A 61 4.21 -10.05 4.36
C LYS A 61 4.51 -11.56 4.49
N LEU A 62 4.36 -12.35 3.43
CA LEU A 62 4.65 -13.79 3.44
C LEU A 62 6.09 -14.12 3.85
N PRO A 63 7.15 -13.40 3.39
CA PRO A 63 8.51 -13.66 3.85
C PRO A 63 8.67 -13.46 5.36
N GLN A 64 7.95 -12.50 5.94
CA GLN A 64 7.97 -12.26 7.37
C GLN A 64 7.26 -13.38 8.15
N ILE A 65 6.09 -13.82 7.67
CA ILE A 65 5.36 -14.97 8.23
C ILE A 65 6.27 -16.20 8.25
N TYR A 66 6.92 -16.51 7.12
CA TYR A 66 7.85 -17.63 7.02
C TYR A 66 8.99 -17.52 8.06
N LYS A 67 9.59 -16.33 8.23
CA LYS A 67 10.65 -16.11 9.22
C LYS A 67 10.18 -16.37 10.65
N ILE A 68 9.01 -15.86 11.03
CA ILE A 68 8.44 -16.04 12.38
C ILE A 68 8.15 -17.51 12.66
N VAL A 69 7.52 -18.20 11.72
CA VAL A 69 7.21 -19.63 11.86
C VAL A 69 8.48 -20.47 11.96
N LYS A 70 9.49 -20.16 11.13
CA LYS A 70 10.77 -20.88 11.12
C LYS A 70 11.59 -20.64 12.39
N SER A 71 11.65 -19.40 12.88
CA SER A 71 12.40 -19.06 14.10
C SER A 71 11.67 -19.43 15.38
N ARG A 72 10.35 -19.63 15.32
CA ARG A 72 9.46 -19.81 16.49
C ARG A 72 9.64 -18.70 17.53
N SER A 73 10.00 -17.49 17.09
CA SER A 73 10.38 -16.39 17.97
C SER A 73 9.92 -15.04 17.43
N ALA A 74 9.46 -14.18 18.34
CA ALA A 74 9.03 -12.81 18.06
C ALA A 74 10.14 -11.76 18.35
N ILE A 75 11.36 -12.19 18.71
CA ILE A 75 12.45 -11.29 19.09
C ILE A 75 12.82 -10.35 17.92
N GLY A 76 12.96 -9.06 18.22
CA GLY A 76 13.32 -8.02 17.25
C GLY A 76 12.15 -7.50 16.41
N ILE A 77 10.93 -7.98 16.62
CA ILE A 77 9.74 -7.54 15.91
C ILE A 77 8.89 -6.65 16.83
N SER A 78 8.55 -5.45 16.37
CA SER A 78 7.69 -4.53 17.13
C SER A 78 6.23 -4.98 17.05
N LEU A 79 5.73 -5.59 18.11
CA LEU A 79 4.33 -5.97 18.24
C LEU A 79 3.38 -4.75 18.10
N LEU A 80 3.75 -3.62 18.70
CA LEU A 80 2.94 -2.40 18.64
C LEU A 80 2.80 -1.89 17.20
N ALA A 81 3.86 -1.96 16.39
CA ALA A 81 3.81 -1.56 15.00
C ALA A 81 2.82 -2.43 14.21
N TYR A 82 2.82 -3.75 14.41
CA TYR A 82 1.87 -4.65 13.75
C TYR A 82 0.43 -4.44 14.20
N ILE A 83 0.19 -4.13 15.48
CA ILE A 83 -1.15 -3.77 15.98
C ILE A 83 -1.63 -2.48 15.29
N GLN A 84 -0.79 -1.45 15.25
CA GLN A 84 -1.12 -0.17 14.61
C GLN A 84 -1.38 -0.33 13.11
N GLU A 85 -0.53 -1.09 12.40
CA GLU A 85 -0.77 -1.40 10.99
C GLU A 85 -2.07 -2.19 10.78
N THR A 86 -2.38 -3.15 11.66
CA THR A 86 -3.62 -3.93 11.57
C THR A 86 -4.85 -3.04 11.75
N ILE A 87 -4.84 -2.17 12.76
CA ILE A 87 -5.93 -1.20 13.01
C ILE A 87 -6.09 -0.26 11.82
N ALA A 88 -5.00 0.29 11.27
CA ALA A 88 -5.06 1.16 10.11
C ALA A 88 -5.65 0.45 8.88
N ASN A 89 -5.23 -0.80 8.61
CA ASN A 89 -5.77 -1.60 7.51
C ASN A 89 -7.28 -1.87 7.68
N ILE A 90 -7.75 -2.17 8.90
CA ILE A 90 -9.17 -2.39 9.17
C ILE A 90 -9.98 -1.11 8.93
N ILE A 91 -9.51 0.05 9.41
CA ILE A 91 -10.15 1.35 9.19
C ILE A 91 -10.26 1.65 7.70
N THR A 92 -9.15 1.52 6.96
CA THR A 92 -9.12 1.77 5.51
C THR A 92 -10.02 0.80 4.74
N LEU A 93 -10.07 -0.47 5.15
CA LEU A 93 -10.97 -1.45 4.54
C LEU A 93 -12.43 -1.10 4.78
N ALA A 94 -12.82 -0.81 6.03
CA ALA A 94 -14.19 -0.46 6.39
C ALA A 94 -14.65 0.82 5.66
N TYR A 95 -13.78 1.83 5.59
CA TYR A 95 -14.05 3.08 4.89
C TYR A 95 -14.32 2.85 3.39
N ASN A 96 -13.40 2.18 2.69
CA ASN A 96 -13.53 1.97 1.24
C ASN A 96 -14.73 1.08 0.89
N LEU A 97 -15.06 0.09 1.73
CA LEU A 97 -16.24 -0.74 1.51
C LEU A 97 -17.54 0.04 1.70
N ARG A 98 -17.61 0.94 2.69
CA ARG A 98 -18.81 1.76 2.95
C ARG A 98 -19.02 2.86 1.92
N GLU A 99 -17.95 3.44 1.39
CA GLU A 99 -18.01 4.40 0.27
C GLU A 99 -18.30 3.71 -1.07
N GLY A 100 -18.28 2.38 -1.14
CA GLY A 100 -18.53 1.65 -2.39
C GLY A 100 -17.39 1.78 -3.41
N ASN A 101 -16.17 2.10 -2.94
CA ASN A 101 -14.99 2.23 -3.79
C ASN A 101 -14.67 0.88 -4.49
N PRO A 102 -14.09 0.88 -5.70
CA PRO A 102 -13.77 -0.35 -6.42
C PRO A 102 -12.70 -1.15 -5.68
N PHE A 103 -12.80 -2.49 -5.78
CA PHE A 103 -11.87 -3.42 -5.12
C PHE A 103 -10.39 -3.17 -5.45
N THR A 104 -10.09 -2.73 -6.67
CA THR A 104 -8.73 -2.38 -7.12
C THR A 104 -8.10 -1.22 -6.34
N THR A 105 -8.87 -0.44 -5.59
CA THR A 105 -8.37 0.67 -4.77
C THR A 105 -7.91 0.24 -3.38
N TYR A 106 -8.54 -0.78 -2.80
CA TYR A 106 -8.28 -1.20 -1.41
C TYR A 106 -7.94 -2.69 -1.27
N GLY A 107 -7.94 -3.45 -2.36
CA GLY A 107 -7.78 -4.90 -2.35
C GLY A 107 -6.45 -5.33 -1.74
N GLU A 108 -5.36 -4.60 -1.97
CA GLU A 108 -4.10 -4.88 -1.28
C GLU A 108 -4.20 -4.68 0.23
N THR A 109 -4.97 -3.68 0.68
CA THR A 109 -5.18 -3.41 2.11
C THR A 109 -5.93 -4.56 2.78
N LEU A 110 -6.89 -5.18 2.09
CA LEU A 110 -7.56 -6.40 2.57
C LEU A 110 -6.55 -7.53 2.79
N PHE A 111 -5.76 -7.87 1.77
CA PHE A 111 -4.81 -8.98 1.86
C PHE A 111 -3.68 -8.72 2.87
N ILE A 112 -3.16 -7.49 2.92
CA ILE A 112 -2.15 -7.10 3.92
C ILE A 112 -2.78 -7.11 5.32
N GLY A 113 -4.03 -6.67 5.46
CA GLY A 113 -4.79 -6.70 6.71
C GLY A 113 -4.90 -8.11 7.29
N ILE A 114 -5.29 -9.08 6.47
CA ILE A 114 -5.35 -10.50 6.86
C ILE A 114 -3.97 -10.99 7.31
N GLN A 115 -2.92 -10.73 6.53
CA GLN A 115 -1.55 -11.13 6.88
C GLN A 115 -1.07 -10.47 8.18
N ASN A 116 -1.35 -9.18 8.39
CA ASN A 116 -0.97 -8.45 9.60
C ASN A 116 -1.74 -8.93 10.84
N TYR A 117 -3.02 -9.29 10.69
CA TYR A 117 -3.80 -9.93 11.74
C TYR A 117 -3.16 -11.25 12.18
N LEU A 118 -2.82 -12.12 11.23
CA LEU A 118 -2.13 -13.40 11.50
C LEU A 118 -0.77 -13.17 12.18
N ILE A 119 0.03 -12.23 11.69
CA ILE A 119 1.33 -11.91 12.29
C ILE A 119 1.15 -11.42 13.73
N THR A 120 0.20 -10.52 13.99
CA THR A 120 -0.04 -9.99 15.33
C THR A 120 -0.34 -11.11 16.33
N ILE A 121 -1.20 -12.07 15.96
CA ILE A 121 -1.51 -13.24 16.80
C ILE A 121 -0.27 -14.12 16.99
N MET A 122 0.46 -14.43 15.92
CA MET A 122 1.69 -15.23 15.99
C MET A 122 2.73 -14.61 16.92
N LEU A 123 2.88 -13.28 16.90
CA LEU A 123 3.82 -12.57 17.78
C LEU A 123 3.44 -12.73 19.26
N TYR A 124 2.16 -12.66 19.62
CA TYR A 124 1.71 -12.93 20.99
C TYR A 124 1.96 -14.38 21.39
N MET A 125 1.62 -15.34 20.52
CA MET A 125 1.79 -16.78 20.79
C MET A 125 3.26 -17.16 20.98
N PHE A 126 4.15 -16.74 20.08
CA PHE A 126 5.59 -17.02 20.18
C PHE A 126 6.32 -16.18 21.23
N SER A 127 5.63 -15.23 21.88
CA SER A 127 6.12 -14.55 23.08
C SER A 127 5.65 -15.22 24.39
N GLY A 128 4.99 -16.39 24.32
CA GLY A 128 4.43 -17.10 25.48
C GLY A 128 3.17 -16.45 26.06
N ARG A 129 2.56 -15.49 25.37
CA ARG A 129 1.41 -14.69 25.85
C ARG A 129 0.10 -15.17 25.21
N ASN A 130 -0.16 -16.48 25.27
CA ASN A 130 -1.28 -17.13 24.55
C ASN A 130 -2.67 -16.56 24.91
N PHE A 131 -2.92 -16.30 26.19
CA PHE A 131 -4.20 -15.70 26.60
C PHE A 131 -4.40 -14.32 25.96
N GLN A 132 -3.35 -13.50 25.89
CA GLN A 132 -3.44 -12.19 25.27
C GLN A 132 -3.55 -12.28 23.74
N ALA A 133 -3.01 -13.33 23.12
CA ALA A 133 -3.24 -13.60 21.70
C ALA A 133 -4.74 -13.79 21.42
N PHE A 134 -5.42 -14.59 22.24
CA PHE A 134 -6.86 -14.84 22.14
C PHE A 134 -7.68 -13.56 22.37
N VAL A 135 -7.38 -12.82 23.44
CA VAL A 135 -8.05 -11.54 23.74
C VAL A 135 -7.85 -10.55 22.59
N MET A 136 -6.62 -10.40 22.09
CA MET A 136 -6.33 -9.49 20.98
C MET A 136 -7.06 -9.89 19.70
N ALA A 137 -7.11 -11.18 19.39
CA ALA A 137 -7.86 -11.70 18.25
C ALA A 137 -9.35 -11.32 18.33
N GLY A 138 -9.97 -11.49 19.51
CA GLY A 138 -11.35 -11.10 19.77
C GLY A 138 -11.57 -9.59 19.69
N VAL A 139 -10.67 -8.79 20.26
CA VAL A 139 -10.74 -7.31 20.20
C VAL A 139 -10.66 -6.81 18.75
N LEU A 140 -9.73 -7.34 17.95
CA LEU A 140 -9.60 -6.93 16.55
C LEU A 140 -10.81 -7.36 15.71
N LEU A 141 -11.40 -8.52 15.98
CA LEU A 141 -12.65 -8.95 15.32
C LEU A 141 -13.84 -8.07 15.71
N GLY A 142 -14.01 -7.79 17.01
CA GLY A 142 -15.07 -6.88 17.49
C GLY A 142 -14.91 -5.47 16.95
N PHE A 143 -13.67 -4.96 16.88
CA PHE A 143 -13.36 -3.67 16.27
C PHE A 143 -13.69 -3.64 14.78
N THR A 144 -13.38 -4.71 14.05
CA THR A 144 -13.75 -4.85 12.64
C THR A 144 -15.26 -4.83 12.48
N PHE A 145 -15.99 -5.64 13.23
CA PHE A 145 -17.46 -5.68 13.18
C PHE A 145 -18.09 -4.30 13.44
N ALA A 146 -17.62 -3.60 14.48
CA ALA A 146 -18.15 -2.28 14.84
C ALA A 146 -17.90 -1.21 13.75
N LEU A 147 -16.79 -1.25 13.03
CA LEU A 147 -16.50 -0.27 11.97
C LEU A 147 -17.34 -0.47 10.71
N PHE A 148 -17.68 -1.73 10.41
CA PHE A 148 -18.46 -2.09 9.23
C PHE A 148 -19.95 -1.76 9.40
N ASP A 149 -20.45 -1.79 10.63
CA ASP A 149 -21.84 -1.48 10.94
C ASP A 149 -22.02 0.02 11.24
N SER A 150 -22.86 0.67 10.43
CA SER A 150 -23.17 2.10 10.55
C SER A 150 -23.91 2.48 11.84
N THR A 151 -24.51 1.50 12.54
CA THR A 151 -25.19 1.72 13.82
C THR A 151 -24.21 1.99 14.96
N TRP A 152 -23.03 1.36 14.93
CA TRP A 152 -21.99 1.52 15.95
C TRP A 152 -21.03 2.66 15.62
N VAL A 153 -20.65 2.80 14.35
CA VAL A 153 -19.72 3.84 13.90
C VAL A 153 -20.33 4.63 12.76
N SER A 154 -20.57 5.92 12.99
CA SER A 154 -21.08 6.83 11.95
C SER A 154 -20.06 7.05 10.84
N GLN A 155 -20.53 7.41 9.64
CA GLN A 155 -19.67 7.68 8.48
C GLN A 155 -18.65 8.79 8.78
N SER A 156 -19.09 9.88 9.42
CA SER A 156 -18.21 11.00 9.77
C SER A 156 -17.12 10.63 10.78
N LEU A 157 -17.37 9.67 11.67
CA LEU A 157 -16.32 9.16 12.55
C LEU A 157 -15.32 8.31 11.76
N LEU A 158 -15.81 7.47 10.84
CA LEU A 158 -14.98 6.62 10.00
C LEU A 158 -14.08 7.44 9.06
N GLU A 159 -14.57 8.52 8.46
CA GLU A 159 -13.79 9.48 7.67
C GLU A 159 -12.65 10.10 8.49
N LYS A 160 -12.94 10.52 9.73
CA LYS A 160 -11.92 11.09 10.64
C LYS A 160 -10.87 10.04 11.00
N LEU A 161 -11.29 8.80 11.26
CA LEU A 161 -10.39 7.69 11.52
C LEU A 161 -9.51 7.41 10.30
N GLN A 162 -10.09 7.41 9.09
CA GLN A 162 -9.33 7.25 7.85
C GLN A 162 -8.30 8.38 7.68
N GLY A 163 -8.70 9.63 7.87
CA GLY A 163 -7.78 10.78 7.89
C GLY A 163 -6.65 10.63 8.92
N ALA A 164 -6.97 10.10 10.11
CA ALA A 164 -5.97 9.85 11.15
C ALA A 164 -4.94 8.77 10.75
N THR A 165 -5.36 7.71 10.06
CA THR A 165 -4.40 6.70 9.54
C THR A 165 -3.36 7.32 8.61
N VAL A 166 -3.79 8.26 7.78
CA VAL A 166 -2.92 8.95 6.83
C VAL A 166 -2.05 9.97 7.55
N ALA A 167 -2.59 10.70 8.52
CA ALA A 167 -1.80 11.61 9.36
C ALA A 167 -0.66 10.88 10.09
N MET A 168 -0.88 9.66 10.56
CA MET A 168 0.18 8.83 11.16
C MET A 168 1.29 8.51 10.15
N ILE A 169 0.92 8.09 8.94
CA ILE A 169 1.88 7.78 7.87
C ILE A 169 2.70 9.04 7.53
N LEU A 170 2.02 10.18 7.32
CA LEU A 170 2.68 11.44 6.98
C LEU A 170 3.61 11.93 8.09
N SER A 171 3.22 11.78 9.36
CA SER A 171 4.05 12.15 10.51
C SER A 171 5.37 11.35 10.56
N SER A 172 5.30 10.05 10.26
CA SER A 172 6.48 9.20 10.13
C SER A 172 7.39 9.65 8.98
N ARG A 173 6.81 10.01 7.83
CA ARG A 173 7.58 10.54 6.69
C ARG A 173 8.18 11.92 6.98
N ALA A 174 7.43 12.81 7.62
CA ALA A 174 7.90 14.14 8.02
C ALA A 174 9.12 14.04 8.95
N SER A 175 9.07 13.14 9.92
CA SER A 175 10.19 12.87 10.83
C SER A 175 11.42 12.37 10.08
N GLN A 176 11.23 11.47 9.10
CA GLN A 176 12.32 11.00 8.23
C GLN A 176 12.90 12.12 7.37
N ILE A 177 12.05 12.95 6.74
CA ILE A 177 12.45 14.09 5.90
C ILE A 177 13.28 15.09 6.71
N TYR A 178 12.82 15.42 7.92
CA TYR A 178 13.51 16.34 8.81
C TYR A 178 14.89 15.80 9.21
N ASN A 179 14.97 14.52 9.59
CA ASN A 179 16.22 13.90 10.00
C ASN A 179 17.25 13.86 8.85
N ILE A 180 16.83 13.52 7.63
CA ILE A 180 17.73 13.53 6.46
C ILE A 180 18.20 14.96 6.17
N TRP A 181 17.30 15.93 6.23
CA TRP A 181 17.64 17.34 6.00
C TRP A 181 18.62 17.88 7.05
N LYS A 182 18.41 17.55 8.33
CA LYS A 182 19.27 17.97 9.45
C LYS A 182 20.65 17.32 9.36
N ASN A 183 20.68 16.01 9.09
CA ASN A 183 21.92 15.23 9.09
C ASN A 183 22.66 15.28 7.74
N LYS A 184 22.04 15.84 6.69
CA LYS A 184 22.57 15.93 5.31
C LYS A 184 23.03 14.59 4.73
N ARG A 185 22.43 13.49 5.18
CA ARG A 185 22.81 12.10 4.87
C ARG A 185 21.57 11.21 4.94
N THR A 186 21.56 10.15 4.12
CA THR A 186 20.44 9.20 4.04
C THR A 186 20.58 8.06 5.05
N GLY A 187 21.81 7.78 5.52
CA GLY A 187 22.06 6.81 6.58
C GLY A 187 21.78 5.37 6.13
N GLN A 188 20.97 4.64 6.91
CA GLN A 188 20.60 3.24 6.64
C GLN A 188 19.33 3.13 5.76
N LEU A 189 18.81 4.25 5.26
CA LEU A 189 17.60 4.23 4.44
C LEU A 189 17.91 3.60 3.08
N SER A 190 17.17 2.57 2.72
CA SER A 190 17.34 1.89 1.43
C SER A 190 16.77 2.74 0.29
N ALA A 191 17.61 3.10 -0.67
CA ALA A 191 17.21 3.76 -1.91
C ALA A 191 16.08 3.01 -2.62
N PHE A 192 16.25 1.68 -2.76
CA PHE A 192 15.25 0.82 -3.38
C PHE A 192 13.89 0.95 -2.67
N THR A 193 13.88 0.96 -1.34
CA THR A 193 12.66 1.11 -0.55
C THR A 193 12.02 2.49 -0.72
N VAL A 194 12.81 3.57 -0.73
CA VAL A 194 12.28 4.94 -0.91
C VAL A 194 11.64 5.13 -2.28
N PHE A 195 12.32 4.72 -3.35
CA PHE A 195 11.76 4.82 -4.70
C PHE A 195 10.54 3.92 -4.88
N ASN A 196 10.57 2.70 -4.33
CA ASN A 196 9.41 1.81 -4.38
C ASN A 196 8.20 2.40 -3.65
N TYR A 197 8.40 3.05 -2.49
CA TYR A 197 7.31 3.77 -1.83
C TYR A 197 6.79 4.93 -2.67
N PHE A 198 7.67 5.73 -3.27
CA PHE A 198 7.26 6.83 -4.14
C PHE A 198 6.43 6.35 -5.33
N PHE A 199 6.96 5.40 -6.12
CA PHE A 199 6.27 4.84 -7.28
C PHE A 199 4.97 4.14 -6.89
N GLY A 200 4.96 3.39 -5.77
CA GLY A 200 3.74 2.76 -5.27
C GLY A 200 2.65 3.77 -4.89
N THR A 201 3.01 4.87 -4.19
CA THR A 201 2.03 5.91 -3.87
C THR A 201 1.58 6.71 -5.10
N ALA A 202 2.48 6.97 -6.06
CA ALA A 202 2.13 7.62 -7.31
C ALA A 202 1.21 6.75 -8.17
N ALA A 203 1.46 5.45 -8.21
CA ALA A 203 0.60 4.47 -8.87
C ALA A 203 -0.80 4.50 -8.26
N ARG A 204 -0.92 4.51 -6.92
CA ARG A 204 -2.22 4.64 -6.26
C ARG A 204 -2.91 5.97 -6.51
N LEU A 205 -2.18 7.08 -6.51
CA LEU A 205 -2.74 8.39 -6.87
C LEU A 205 -3.34 8.33 -8.29
N TYR A 206 -2.61 7.75 -9.24
CA TYR A 206 -3.10 7.59 -10.60
C TYR A 206 -4.35 6.70 -10.66
N THR A 207 -4.35 5.54 -10.00
CA THR A 207 -5.53 4.65 -10.01
C THR A 207 -6.73 5.29 -9.33
N THR A 208 -6.54 6.06 -8.26
CA THR A 208 -7.62 6.79 -7.59
C THR A 208 -8.23 7.86 -8.49
N ILE A 209 -7.42 8.66 -9.20
CA ILE A 209 -7.92 9.64 -10.17
C ILE A 209 -8.76 8.98 -11.28
N MET A 210 -8.39 7.76 -11.69
CA MET A 210 -9.05 7.06 -12.80
C MET A 210 -10.27 6.24 -12.39
N GLU A 211 -10.32 5.77 -11.13
CA GLU A 211 -11.30 4.76 -10.70
C GLU A 211 -12.22 5.22 -9.57
N VAL A 212 -11.93 6.32 -8.89
CA VAL A 212 -12.61 6.69 -7.66
C VAL A 212 -13.02 8.17 -7.67
N ASP A 213 -14.27 8.44 -7.32
CA ASP A 213 -14.80 9.80 -7.12
C ASP A 213 -14.81 10.17 -5.62
N ASP A 214 -13.67 9.98 -4.96
CA ASP A 214 -13.50 10.19 -3.52
C ASP A 214 -12.37 11.18 -3.26
N ASN A 215 -12.75 12.39 -2.89
CA ASN A 215 -11.82 13.49 -2.63
C ASN A 215 -10.93 13.24 -1.40
N LEU A 216 -11.40 12.49 -0.41
CA LEU A 216 -10.60 12.19 0.77
C LEU A 216 -9.48 11.22 0.39
N MET A 217 -9.79 10.12 -0.29
CA MET A 217 -8.79 9.17 -0.76
C MET A 217 -7.80 9.80 -1.75
N LEU A 218 -8.29 10.64 -2.65
CA LEU A 218 -7.46 11.39 -3.58
C LEU A 218 -6.45 12.28 -2.83
N ALA A 219 -6.92 13.09 -1.87
CA ALA A 219 -6.06 13.94 -1.06
C ALA A 219 -5.03 13.13 -0.26
N CYS A 220 -5.44 11.98 0.29
CA CYS A 220 -4.57 11.10 1.05
C CYS A 220 -3.41 10.54 0.21
N PHE A 221 -3.68 10.05 -1.01
CA PHE A 221 -2.64 9.56 -1.90
C PHE A 221 -1.80 10.68 -2.50
N LEU A 222 -2.38 11.85 -2.75
CA LEU A 222 -1.63 13.02 -3.19
C LEU A 222 -0.59 13.45 -2.16
N LEU A 223 -1.01 13.65 -0.91
CA LEU A 223 -0.11 14.02 0.19
C LEU A 223 0.97 12.96 0.42
N SER A 224 0.59 11.68 0.37
CA SER A 224 1.54 10.57 0.52
C SER A 224 2.56 10.53 -0.62
N THR A 225 2.13 10.81 -1.86
CA THR A 225 3.01 10.88 -3.03
C THR A 225 3.99 12.05 -2.93
N ILE A 226 3.53 13.21 -2.50
CA ILE A 226 4.39 14.38 -2.26
C ILE A 226 5.43 14.06 -1.19
N ALA A 227 5.02 13.50 -0.05
CA ALA A 227 5.93 13.17 1.04
C ALA A 227 7.01 12.14 0.62
N ASN A 228 6.61 11.07 -0.08
CA ASN A 228 7.57 10.10 -0.61
C ASN A 228 8.43 10.67 -1.75
N GLY A 229 7.91 11.61 -2.53
CA GLY A 229 8.65 12.33 -3.56
C GLY A 229 9.76 13.21 -2.98
N ILE A 230 9.48 13.90 -1.87
CA ILE A 230 10.51 14.67 -1.13
C ILE A 230 11.61 13.73 -0.62
N LEU A 231 11.25 12.57 -0.04
CA LEU A 231 12.23 11.58 0.39
C LEU A 231 13.07 11.03 -0.77
N ALA A 232 12.45 10.74 -1.91
CA ALA A 232 13.15 10.29 -3.11
C ALA A 232 14.11 11.36 -3.64
N PHE A 233 13.70 12.63 -3.64
CA PHE A 233 14.58 13.75 -4.01
C PHE A 233 15.75 13.87 -3.04
N GLN A 234 15.50 13.84 -1.73
CA GLN A 234 16.56 13.88 -0.71
C GLN A 234 17.53 12.68 -0.85
N MET A 235 17.02 11.50 -1.21
CA MET A 235 17.83 10.31 -1.46
C MET A 235 18.83 10.55 -2.60
N ILE A 236 18.40 11.17 -3.70
CA ILE A 236 19.28 11.52 -4.84
C ILE A 236 20.28 12.60 -4.41
N TRP A 237 19.79 13.66 -3.76
CA TRP A 237 20.61 14.83 -3.41
C TRP A 237 21.73 14.49 -2.42
N TYR A 238 21.44 13.68 -1.40
CA TYR A 238 22.41 13.32 -0.36
C TYR A 238 23.10 11.96 -0.60
N TRP A 239 22.92 11.34 -1.77
CA TRP A 239 23.46 10.02 -2.13
C TRP A 239 24.97 9.88 -1.91
N ASN A 240 25.72 10.93 -2.22
CA ASN A 240 27.19 10.92 -2.14
C ASN A 240 27.72 11.41 -0.79
N ALA A 241 26.90 12.03 0.06
CA ALA A 241 27.33 12.54 1.37
C ALA A 241 27.81 11.40 2.29
N ASP A 242 27.22 10.21 2.15
CA ASP A 242 27.60 9.01 2.91
C ASP A 242 28.95 8.40 2.48
N LYS A 243 29.29 8.51 1.18
CA LYS A 243 30.57 8.00 0.63
C LYS A 243 31.76 8.82 1.10
N THR A 244 31.61 10.15 1.15
CA THR A 244 32.67 11.08 1.56
C THR A 244 33.09 10.88 3.01
N THR A 245 32.18 10.53 3.92
CA THR A 245 32.54 10.24 5.32
C THR A 245 33.21 8.88 5.50
N LYS A 246 32.75 7.83 4.80
CA LYS A 246 33.45 6.53 4.82
C LYS A 246 34.88 6.67 4.29
N TYR A 247 35.09 7.45 3.23
CA TYR A 247 36.42 7.77 2.72
C TYR A 247 37.29 8.52 3.74
N LYS A 248 36.75 9.56 4.41
CA LYS A 248 37.46 10.31 5.46
C LYS A 248 37.83 9.45 6.67
N LEU A 249 36.95 8.55 7.12
CA LEU A 249 37.21 7.63 8.23
C LEU A 249 38.26 6.57 7.88
N ALA A 250 38.20 6.02 6.66
CA ALA A 250 39.18 5.06 6.17
C ALA A 250 40.57 5.69 5.97
N SER A 251 40.63 6.93 5.45
CA SER A 251 41.86 7.71 5.34
C SER A 251 42.50 7.98 6.70
N LYS A 252 41.71 8.39 7.71
CA LYS A 252 42.20 8.66 9.06
C LYS A 252 42.71 7.39 9.77
N LYS A 253 42.12 6.22 9.49
CA LYS A 253 42.56 4.94 10.03
C LYS A 253 43.83 4.39 9.35
N LYS A 254 44.20 4.91 8.18
CA LYS A 254 45.43 4.54 7.44
C LYS A 254 46.64 5.42 7.82
N GLN A 255 46.40 6.47 8.61
CA GLN A 255 47.41 7.42 9.11
C GLN A 255 47.76 7.18 10.60
N LEU A 256 47.13 6.20 11.23
CA LEU A 256 47.41 5.66 12.56
C LEU A 256 48.00 4.25 12.38
#